data_AF-A0A558NKS1-F1
#
_entry.id   AF-A0A558NKS1-F1
#
_cell.length_a   1.000
_cell.length_b   1.000
_cell.length_c   1.000
_cell.angle_alpha   90.00
_cell.angle_beta   90.00
_cell.angle_gamma   90.00
#
_symmetry.space_group_name_H-M   'P 1'
#
loop_
_entity.id
_entity.type
_entity.pdbx_description
1 polymer ?
#
loop_
_entity_poly.entity_id
_entity_poly.type
_entity_poly.pdbx_seq_one_letter_code
_entity_poly.pdbx_strand_id
1 'polypeptide(L)' 'MKCEFCHQSALAGKPITVSGIGIAHQSCYERHLIEQRVFKSLNLRQLNATELNELQDLVQIEVNSRQSIHTEIELW' A
#
# COMPACT_ATOMS: atom_id res chain seq x y z
N MET A 1 2.54 -4.64 -25.92
CA MET A 1 2.29 -4.92 -24.49
C MET A 1 1.61 -3.71 -23.87
N LYS A 2 0.35 -3.84 -23.45
CA LYS A 2 -0.44 -2.75 -22.87
C LYS A 2 -0.59 -2.98 -21.37
N CYS A 3 -0.60 -1.92 -20.58
CA CYS A 3 -0.92 -1.99 -19.16
C CYS A 3 -2.37 -2.42 -18.99
N GLU A 4 -2.64 -3.46 -18.19
CA GLU A 4 -3.99 -3.99 -17.97
C GLU A 4 -4.96 -2.99 -17.29
N PHE A 5 -4.44 -1.93 -16.67
CA PHE A 5 -5.27 -0.95 -15.95
C PHE A 5 -5.55 0.31 -16.77
N CYS A 6 -4.52 0.91 -17.40
CA CYS A 6 -4.67 2.17 -18.14
C CYS A 6 -4.71 1.96 -19.67
N HIS A 7 -4.48 0.75 -20.15
CA HIS A 7 -4.47 0.36 -21.57
C HIS A 7 -3.43 1.07 -22.45
N GLN A 8 -2.58 1.91 -21.86
CA GLN A 8 -1.43 2.52 -22.53
C GLN A 8 -0.24 1.56 -22.60
N SER A 9 0.80 1.92 -23.35
CA SER A 9 2.01 1.10 -23.44
C SER A 9 2.65 0.90 -22.06
N ALA A 10 2.73 -0.35 -21.59
CA ALA A 10 3.37 -0.69 -20.32
C ALA A 10 4.88 -0.33 -20.32
N LEU A 11 5.48 -0.28 -21.52
CA LEU A 11 6.91 -0.01 -21.73
C LEU A 11 7.29 1.46 -21.54
N ALA A 12 6.32 2.39 -21.51
CA ALA A 12 6.57 3.81 -21.29
C ALA A 12 6.81 4.17 -19.80
N GLY A 13 6.76 3.20 -18.90
CA GLY A 13 6.97 3.39 -17.47
C GLY A 13 7.81 2.27 -16.87
N LYS A 14 7.53 1.91 -15.62
CA LYS A 14 8.12 0.72 -14.97
C LYS A 14 7.14 -0.46 -15.08
N PRO A 15 7.28 -1.32 -16.10
CA PRO A 15 6.41 -2.48 -16.27
C PRO A 15 6.69 -3.53 -15.21
N ILE A 16 5.64 -4.16 -14.72
CA ILE A 16 5.67 -5.33 -13.84
C ILE A 16 4.73 -6.39 -14.40
N THR A 17 5.02 -7.66 -14.11
CA THR A 17 4.08 -8.75 -14.39
C THR A 17 3.31 -9.07 -13.12
N VAL A 18 1.99 -8.94 -13.18
CA VAL A 18 1.09 -9.25 -12.08
C VAL A 18 0.49 -10.63 -12.33
N SER A 19 0.73 -11.54 -11.38
CA SER A 19 0.25 -12.92 -11.46
C SER A 19 -1.27 -12.97 -11.61
N GLY A 20 -1.75 -13.70 -12.61
CA GLY A 20 -3.19 -13.84 -12.89
C GLY A 20 -3.86 -12.65 -13.57
N ILE A 21 -3.15 -11.54 -13.81
CA ILE A 21 -3.70 -10.35 -14.49
C ILE A 21 -2.97 -10.12 -15.81
N GLY A 22 -1.64 -9.95 -15.78
CA GLY A 22 -0.86 -9.60 -16.97
C GLY A 22 0.17 -8.50 -16.70
N ILE A 23 0.56 -7.78 -17.75
CA ILE A 23 1.57 -6.72 -17.64
C ILE A 23 0.92 -5.38 -17.24
N ALA A 24 1.48 -4.70 -16.26
CA ALA A 24 0.97 -3.43 -15.77
C ALA A 24 2.09 -2.44 -15.51
N HIS A 25 1.79 -1.14 -15.49
CA HIS A 25 2.68 -0.19 -14.83
C HIS A 25 2.63 -0.43 -13.31
N GLN A 26 3.78 -0.34 -12.64
CA GLN A 26 3.85 -0.49 -11.17
C GLN A 26 2.85 0.43 -10.46
N SER A 27 2.80 1.72 -10.85
CA SER A 27 1.91 2.72 -10.23
C SER A 27 0.43 2.43 -10.47
N CYS A 28 0.07 1.91 -11.64
CA CYS A 28 -1.31 1.52 -11.92
C CYS A 28 -1.76 0.34 -11.06
N TYR A 29 -0.88 -0.65 -10.87
CA TYR A 29 -1.17 -1.78 -9.99
C TYR A 29 -1.24 -1.36 -8.51
N GLU A 30 -0.33 -0.51 -8.04
CA GLU A 30 -0.38 0.03 -6.67
C GLU A 30 -1.67 0.81 -6.41
N ARG A 31 -2.09 1.65 -7.36
CA ARG A 31 -3.38 2.35 -7.28
C ARG A 31 -4.55 1.37 -7.22
N HIS A 32 -4.54 0.34 -8.05
CA HIS A 32 -5.57 -0.70 -8.03
C HIS A 32 -5.67 -1.39 -6.66
N LEU A 33 -4.52 -1.73 -6.04
CA LEU A 33 -4.48 -2.30 -4.70
C LEU A 33 -5.08 -1.34 -3.66
N ILE A 34 -4.74 -0.04 -3.72
CA ILE A 34 -5.30 0.98 -2.81
C ILE A 34 -6.82 1.10 -2.97
N GLU A 35 -7.34 1.12 -4.20
CA GLU A 35 -8.78 1.15 -4.48
C GLU A 35 -9.50 -0.08 -3.92
N GLN A 36 -8.83 -1.23 -3.92
CA GLN A 36 -9.32 -2.45 -3.27
C GLN A 36 -9.11 -2.49 -1.75
N ARG A 37 -8.52 -1.43 -1.17
CA ARG A 37 -8.10 -1.34 0.24
C ARG A 37 -7.14 -2.47 0.63
N VAL A 38 -6.28 -2.87 -0.30
CA VAL A 38 -5.22 -3.85 -0.09
C VAL A 38 -3.89 -3.10 0.09
N PHE A 39 -3.27 -3.29 1.26
CA PHE A 39 -1.93 -2.80 1.53
C PHE A 39 -0.97 -3.99 1.64
N LYS A 40 -0.12 -4.18 0.63
CA LYS A 40 0.74 -5.37 0.49
C LYS A 40 -0.08 -6.67 0.55
N SER A 41 0.05 -7.46 1.61
CA SER A 41 -0.70 -8.70 1.84
C SER A 41 -1.95 -8.51 2.71
N LEU A 42 -2.18 -7.31 3.24
CA LEU A 42 -3.30 -7.01 4.12
C LEU A 42 -4.48 -6.48 3.31
N ASN A 43 -5.57 -7.24 3.28
CA ASN A 43 -6.83 -6.80 2.68
C ASN A 43 -7.77 -6.23 3.75
N LEU A 44 -7.85 -4.90 3.83
CA LEU A 44 -8.66 -4.22 4.85
C LEU A 44 -10.16 -4.51 4.70
N ARG A 45 -10.63 -4.97 3.53
CA ARG A 45 -12.06 -5.33 3.34
C ARG A 45 -12.45 -6.63 4.03
N GLN A 46 -11.47 -7.45 4.42
CA GLN A 46 -11.72 -8.70 5.16
C GLN A 46 -11.88 -8.46 6.65
N LEU A 47 -11.48 -7.27 7.14
CA LEU A 47 -11.59 -6.91 8.55
C LEU A 47 -13.00 -6.40 8.85
N ASN A 48 -13.55 -6.85 9.98
CA ASN A 48 -14.73 -6.26 10.56
C ASN A 48 -14.41 -4.92 11.28
N ALA A 49 -15.44 -4.23 11.76
CA ALA A 49 -15.26 -2.91 12.39
C ALA A 49 -14.36 -2.94 13.64
N THR A 50 -14.45 -4.00 14.45
CA THR A 50 -13.60 -4.16 15.65
C THR A 50 -12.15 -4.39 15.26
N GLU A 51 -11.89 -5.33 14.35
CA GLU A 51 -10.54 -5.64 13.86
C GLU A 51 -9.88 -4.43 13.18
N LEU A 52 -10.68 -3.61 12.48
CA LEU A 52 -10.18 -2.39 11.84
C LEU A 52 -9.76 -1.32 12.88
N ASN A 53 -10.52 -1.19 13.97
CA ASN A 53 -10.15 -0.28 15.07
C ASN A 53 -8.90 -0.78 15.80
N GLU A 54 -8.80 -2.09 16.08
CA GLU A 54 -7.59 -2.67 16.68
C GLU A 54 -6.36 -2.45 15.80
N LEU A 55 -6.49 -2.62 14.48
CA LEU A 55 -5.43 -2.31 13.53
C LEU A 55 -5.04 -0.82 13.57
N GLN A 56 -6.02 0.08 13.69
CA GLN A 56 -5.77 1.52 13.81
C GLN A 56 -4.95 1.83 15.08
N ASP A 57 -5.29 1.22 16.21
CA ASP A 57 -4.55 1.39 17.46
C ASP A 57 -3.10 0.89 17.34
N LEU A 58 -2.90 -0.28 16.71
CA LEU A 58 -1.55 -0.81 16.45
C LEU A 58 -0.72 0.12 15.56
N VAL A 59 -1.31 0.68 14.51
CA VAL A 59 -0.64 1.65 13.64
C VAL A 59 -0.28 2.91 14.44
N GLN A 60 -1.17 3.39 15.30
CA GLN A 60 -0.90 4.58 16.11
C GLN A 60 0.23 4.34 17.11
N ILE A 61 0.30 3.18 17.74
CA ILE A 61 1.39 2.78 18.65
C ILE A 61 2.74 2.82 17.90
N GLU A 62 2.80 2.25 16.70
CA GLU A 62 4.02 2.23 15.88
C GLU A 62 4.44 3.64 15.45
N VAL A 63 3.50 4.47 15.02
CA VAL A 63 3.75 5.88 14.66
C VAL A 63 4.33 6.63 15.85
N ASN A 64 3.72 6.48 17.04
CA ASN A 64 4.18 7.13 18.26
C ASN A 64 5.59 6.65 18.65
N SER A 65 5.89 5.35 18.52
CA SER A 65 7.22 4.79 18.80
C SER A 65 8.30 5.34 17.85
N ARG A 66 7.98 5.54 16.57
CA ARG A 66 8.90 6.14 15.59
C ARG A 66 9.13 7.64 15.84
N GLN A 67 8.11 8.34 16.33
CA GLN A 67 8.20 9.76 16.66
C GLN A 67 8.94 10.00 17.99
N SER A 68 8.74 9.16 19.02
CA SER A 68 9.40 9.34 20.32
C SER A 68 10.92 9.26 20.22
N ILE A 69 11.45 8.39 19.35
CA ILE A 69 12.87 8.31 19.04
C ILE A 69 13.40 9.64 18.44
N HIS A 70 12.56 10.35 17.68
CA HIS A 70 12.97 11.60 17.04
C HIS A 70 12.96 12.79 18.01
N THR A 71 12.10 12.77 19.04
CA THR A 71 12.01 13.85 20.03
C THR A 71 13.09 13.76 21.11
N GLU A 72 13.60 12.57 21.46
CA GLU A 72 14.68 12.43 22.45
C GLU A 72 16.07 12.84 21.93
N ILE A 73 16.24 13.02 20.61
CA ILE A 73 17.54 13.33 19.99
C ILE A 73 17.78 14.85 19.87
N GLU A 74 16.78 15.71 20.05
CA GLU A 74 16.92 17.18 20.01
C GLU A 74 17.10 17.81 21.41
N LEU A 75 18.00 17.25 22.23
CA LEU A 75 18.46 17.87 23.48
C LEU A 75 19.94 18.24 23.43
N TRP A 76 20.32 19.12 22.51
CA TRP A 76 21.65 19.72 22.40
C TRP A 76 21.54 21.14 21.81
#